data_AF-A0A1H0B180-F1
#
_entry.id   AF-A0A1H0B180-F1
#
_cell.length_a   1.000
_cell.length_b   1.000
_cell.length_c   1.000
_cell.angle_alpha   90.00
_cell.angle_beta   90.00
_cell.angle_gamma   90.00
#
_symmetry.space_group_name_H-M   'P 1'
#
loop_
_entity.id
_entity.type
_entity.pdbx_description
1 polymer ?
#
loop_
_entity_poly.entity_id
_entity_poly.type
_entity_poly.pdbx_seq_one_letter_code
_entity_poly.pdbx_strand_id
1 'polypeptide(L)'
;MSNGAIGYTCRQKTWALAAVLAVLVLVLLVTLAGWGLLPALLVAVLLCVLLGFVLPAILCGKAGDTAAAAPAAPVAEPAPAAAPVAAAAPAAPEPAPAADAPGHDKGGAQDGAAEGRKPGTLSGPRGGKADNLKEIKGIGPKLETMLNGMGFYHFDQIAGWTAEEVAWVDANLTGFRGRVSRDGWVAQAGVLAAGGETEFSKRVDDGDVY
;
A
#
# COMPACT_ATOMS: atom_id res chain seq x y z
N MET A 1 -2.62 -6.83 9.97
CA MET A 1 -1.72 -6.00 10.80
C MET A 1 -0.48 -6.79 11.23
N SER A 2 0.68 -6.15 11.21
CA SER A 2 1.91 -6.52 11.95
C SER A 2 2.66 -7.80 11.53
N ASN A 3 3.34 -7.78 10.38
CA ASN A 3 4.48 -8.71 10.12
C ASN A 3 5.68 -8.02 9.42
N GLY A 4 5.48 -7.03 8.53
CA GLY A 4 6.56 -6.23 7.91
C GLY A 4 7.38 -5.45 8.94
N ALA A 5 6.71 -4.56 9.68
CA ALA A 5 7.29 -3.83 10.82
C ALA A 5 7.97 -4.73 11.88
N ILE A 6 7.57 -6.00 12.03
CA ILE A 6 8.22 -6.94 12.97
C ILE A 6 9.61 -7.35 12.45
N GLY A 7 9.79 -7.55 11.14
CA GLY A 7 11.08 -7.89 10.55
C GLY A 7 12.13 -6.80 10.78
N TYR A 8 11.80 -5.54 10.46
CA TYR A 8 12.71 -4.42 10.69
C TYR A 8 12.94 -4.14 12.18
N THR A 9 11.90 -4.12 13.01
CA THR A 9 12.09 -3.87 14.44
C THR A 9 12.82 -5.01 15.16
N CYS A 10 12.66 -6.28 14.75
CA CYS A 10 13.44 -7.38 15.29
C CYS A 10 14.92 -7.30 14.87
N ARG A 11 15.20 -7.05 13.58
CA ARG A 11 16.56 -6.87 13.06
C ARG A 11 17.25 -5.65 13.66
N GLN A 12 16.55 -4.54 13.83
CA GLN A 12 17.08 -3.31 14.44
C GLN A 12 17.31 -3.47 15.94
N LYS A 13 16.42 -4.15 16.69
CA LYS A 13 16.60 -4.43 18.12
C LYS A 13 17.72 -5.44 18.39
N THR A 14 17.87 -6.47 17.53
CA THR A 14 19.00 -7.42 17.64
C THR A 14 20.33 -6.77 17.32
N TRP A 15 20.40 -5.89 16.31
CA TRP A 15 21.60 -5.08 16.04
C TRP A 15 21.94 -4.11 17.18
N ALA A 16 20.94 -3.47 17.80
CA ALA A 16 21.15 -2.60 18.95
C ALA A 16 21.71 -3.37 20.17
N LEU A 17 21.14 -4.54 20.49
CA LEU A 17 21.65 -5.41 21.57
C LEU A 17 23.06 -5.93 21.28
N ALA A 18 23.35 -6.34 20.04
CA ALA A 18 24.68 -6.80 19.63
C ALA A 18 25.73 -5.68 19.75
N ALA A 19 25.40 -4.44 19.36
CA ALA A 19 26.27 -3.28 19.51
C ALA A 19 26.56 -2.96 20.98
N VAL A 20 25.54 -2.98 21.86
CA VAL A 20 25.73 -2.75 23.31
C VAL A 20 26.61 -3.84 23.92
N LEU A 21 26.40 -5.11 23.60
CA LEU A 21 27.26 -6.21 24.05
C LEU A 21 28.70 -6.08 23.53
N ALA A 22 28.89 -5.72 22.27
CA ALA A 22 30.22 -5.52 21.69
C ALA A 22 30.99 -4.35 22.35
N VAL A 23 30.31 -3.24 22.66
CA VAL A 23 30.90 -2.12 23.41
C VAL A 23 31.24 -2.54 24.85
N LEU A 24 30.37 -3.31 25.51
CA LEU A 24 30.61 -3.79 26.88
C LEU A 24 31.82 -4.74 26.93
N VAL A 25 31.96 -5.65 25.95
CA VAL A 25 33.13 -6.52 25.79
C VAL A 25 34.40 -5.73 25.43
N LEU A 26 34.32 -4.72 24.56
CA LEU A 26 35.45 -3.83 24.25
C LEU A 26 35.97 -3.13 25.52
N VAL A 27 35.06 -2.54 26.32
CA VAL A 27 35.42 -1.88 27.57
C VAL A 27 36.02 -2.88 28.56
N LEU A 28 35.46 -4.10 28.67
CA LEU A 28 35.99 -5.17 29.51
C LEU A 28 37.43 -5.56 29.12
N LEU A 29 37.70 -5.74 27.82
CA LEU A 29 39.02 -6.10 27.30
C LEU A 29 40.05 -4.98 27.50
N VAL A 30 39.67 -3.72 27.27
CA VAL A 30 40.56 -2.57 27.46
C VAL A 30 40.87 -2.31 28.93
N THR A 31 39.89 -2.52 29.84
CA THR A 31 40.06 -2.18 31.27
C THR A 31 40.60 -3.32 32.13
N LEU A 32 40.29 -4.59 31.83
CA LEU A 32 40.69 -5.74 32.66
C LEU A 32 41.80 -6.61 32.05
N ALA A 33 41.91 -6.69 30.72
CA ALA A 33 42.87 -7.58 30.07
C ALA A 33 44.20 -6.91 29.70
N GLY A 34 44.30 -5.57 29.80
CA GLY A 34 45.52 -4.82 29.48
C GLY A 34 45.93 -4.88 28.00
N TRP A 35 45.06 -5.35 27.11
CA TRP A 35 45.30 -5.38 25.68
C TRP A 35 45.31 -3.96 25.10
N GLY A 36 46.25 -3.70 24.20
CA GLY A 36 46.32 -2.41 23.51
C GLY A 36 45.02 -2.07 22.77
N LEU A 37 44.73 -0.77 22.65
CA LEU A 37 43.49 -0.26 22.04
C LEU A 37 43.25 -0.84 20.63
N LEU A 38 44.32 -1.03 19.86
CA LEU A 38 44.27 -1.50 18.46
C LEU A 38 43.79 -2.97 18.33
N PRO A 39 44.41 -3.99 18.96
CA PRO A 39 43.89 -5.36 18.90
C PRO A 39 42.52 -5.51 19.58
N ALA A 40 42.24 -4.76 20.65
CA ALA A 40 40.93 -4.79 21.32
C ALA A 40 39.80 -4.32 20.37
N LEU A 41 40.01 -3.24 19.62
CA LEU A 41 39.05 -2.77 18.61
C LEU A 41 38.84 -3.78 17.48
N LEU A 42 39.91 -4.40 16.95
CA LEU A 42 39.78 -5.39 15.88
C LEU A 42 38.94 -6.60 16.30
N VAL A 43 39.18 -7.15 17.50
CA VAL A 43 38.40 -8.29 18.01
C VAL A 43 36.94 -7.89 18.29
N ALA A 44 36.69 -6.70 18.84
CA ALA A 44 35.33 -6.22 19.11
C ALA A 44 34.53 -5.97 17.83
N VAL A 45 35.13 -5.37 16.79
CA VAL A 45 34.50 -5.17 15.48
C VAL A 45 34.23 -6.52 14.81
N LEU A 46 35.18 -7.45 14.84
CA LEU A 46 35.04 -8.77 14.22
C LEU A 46 33.93 -9.60 14.90
N LEU A 47 33.82 -9.55 16.23
CA LEU A 47 32.69 -10.13 16.98
C LEU A 47 31.37 -9.42 16.68
N CYS A 48 31.34 -8.09 16.60
CA CYS A 48 30.14 -7.32 16.29
C CYS A 48 29.60 -7.64 14.88
N VAL A 49 30.49 -7.78 13.89
CA VAL A 49 30.13 -8.16 12.51
C VAL A 49 29.66 -9.61 12.44
N LEU A 50 30.35 -10.56 13.09
CA LEU A 50 29.91 -11.95 13.14
C LEU A 50 28.55 -12.10 13.82
N LEU A 51 28.38 -11.58 15.03
CA LEU A 51 27.12 -11.69 15.78
C LEU A 51 25.98 -10.92 15.09
N GLY A 52 26.25 -9.72 14.57
CA GLY A 52 25.28 -8.89 13.85
C GLY A 52 24.84 -9.46 12.49
N PHE A 53 25.66 -10.30 11.86
CA PHE A 53 25.28 -11.00 10.63
C PHE A 53 24.60 -12.35 10.92
N VAL A 54 25.18 -13.15 11.82
CA VAL A 54 24.77 -14.54 12.07
C VAL A 54 23.49 -14.63 12.89
N LEU A 55 23.31 -13.85 13.98
CA LEU A 55 22.08 -13.96 14.78
C LEU A 55 20.82 -13.56 14.00
N PRO A 56 20.80 -12.44 13.23
CA PRO A 56 19.63 -12.11 12.41
C PRO A 56 19.41 -13.10 11.26
N ALA A 57 20.47 -13.72 10.71
CA ALA A 57 20.33 -14.77 9.71
C ALA A 57 19.75 -16.08 10.27
N ILE A 58 19.98 -16.41 11.55
CA ILE A 58 19.43 -17.63 12.19
C ILE A 58 18.04 -17.38 12.78
N LEU A 59 17.79 -16.21 13.38
CA LEU A 59 16.55 -15.90 14.10
C LEU A 59 15.50 -15.18 13.25
N CYS A 60 15.90 -14.57 12.13
CA CYS A 60 15.00 -13.89 11.18
C CYS A 60 15.27 -14.26 9.72
N GLY A 61 16.32 -15.04 9.43
CA GLY A 61 16.52 -15.63 8.11
C GLY A 61 15.46 -16.70 7.87
N LYS A 62 14.65 -16.46 6.85
CA LYS A 62 13.60 -17.36 6.37
C LYS A 62 14.22 -18.73 6.08
N ALA A 63 13.69 -19.80 6.68
CA ALA A 63 13.91 -21.14 6.18
C ALA A 63 13.37 -21.19 4.74
N GLY A 64 14.28 -21.22 3.78
CA GLY A 64 13.98 -21.13 2.37
C GLY A 64 14.96 -21.99 1.59
N ASP A 65 14.76 -23.31 1.64
CA ASP A 65 15.04 -24.18 0.49
C ASP A 65 14.37 -25.55 0.66
N THR A 66 13.13 -25.65 0.16
CA THR A 66 12.57 -26.93 -0.33
C THR A 66 11.51 -26.66 -1.38
N ALA A 67 11.91 -25.94 -2.45
CA ALA A 67 11.12 -25.88 -3.68
C ALA A 67 11.52 -27.06 -4.58
N ALA A 68 10.82 -28.20 -4.48
CA ALA A 68 10.91 -29.27 -5.47
C ALA A 68 9.65 -30.15 -5.49
N ALA A 69 9.28 -30.59 -6.70
CA ALA A 69 8.27 -31.62 -7.00
C ALA A 69 6.78 -31.25 -6.80
N ALA A 70 6.29 -30.34 -7.64
CA ALA A 70 5.10 -30.67 -8.42
C ALA A 70 5.52 -31.36 -9.72
N PRO A 71 4.97 -32.55 -10.04
CA PRO A 71 4.71 -32.86 -11.44
C PRO A 71 3.30 -33.42 -11.70
N ALA A 72 2.87 -33.23 -12.94
CA ALA A 72 1.81 -33.99 -13.64
C ALA A 72 0.37 -33.93 -13.08
N ALA A 73 -0.40 -32.96 -13.57
CA ALA A 73 -1.79 -33.22 -13.91
C ALA A 73 -1.85 -34.14 -15.15
N PRO A 74 -2.66 -35.23 -15.16
CA PRO A 74 -2.96 -35.96 -16.38
C PRO A 74 -4.01 -35.21 -17.21
N VAL A 75 -3.74 -35.08 -18.50
CA VAL A 75 -4.66 -34.52 -19.49
C VAL A 75 -5.85 -35.47 -19.69
N ALA A 76 -7.06 -34.93 -19.72
CA ALA A 76 -8.26 -35.62 -20.18
C ALA A 76 -9.20 -34.65 -20.93
N GLU A 77 -9.06 -34.62 -22.25
CA GLU A 77 -10.13 -34.30 -23.21
C GLU A 77 -10.18 -35.50 -24.19
N PRO A 78 -11.34 -35.83 -24.79
CA PRO A 78 -12.11 -34.90 -25.61
C PRO A 78 -13.62 -34.80 -25.33
N ALA A 79 -14.21 -33.74 -25.85
CA ALA A 79 -15.66 -33.47 -26.01
C ALA A 79 -16.38 -34.54 -26.91
N PRO A 80 -17.73 -34.51 -27.17
CA PRO A 80 -18.57 -33.32 -27.32
C PRO A 80 -20.08 -33.39 -26.93
N ALA A 81 -20.75 -32.25 -27.19
CA ALA A 81 -22.18 -32.06 -27.51
C ALA A 81 -23.23 -31.91 -26.39
N ALA A 82 -23.72 -30.67 -26.22
CA ALA A 82 -25.17 -30.34 -26.33
C ALA A 82 -25.36 -28.82 -26.62
N ALA A 83 -26.51 -28.46 -27.18
CA ALA A 83 -26.80 -27.17 -27.80
C ALA A 83 -27.30 -26.08 -26.80
N PRO A 84 -27.27 -24.77 -27.18
CA PRO A 84 -27.67 -23.69 -26.29
C PRO A 84 -29.19 -23.52 -26.20
N VAL A 85 -29.68 -23.07 -25.04
CA VAL A 85 -31.03 -22.52 -24.87
C VAL A 85 -30.94 -21.12 -24.26
N ALA A 86 -31.56 -20.16 -24.94
CA ALA A 86 -31.73 -18.80 -24.45
C ALA A 86 -32.91 -18.73 -23.47
N ALA A 87 -32.86 -17.80 -22.51
CA ALA A 87 -33.83 -16.69 -22.42
C ALA A 87 -33.74 -15.89 -21.09
N ALA A 88 -34.19 -14.64 -21.18
CA ALA A 88 -34.82 -13.84 -20.12
C ALA A 88 -33.97 -13.37 -18.91
N ALA A 89 -33.56 -12.10 -18.98
CA ALA A 89 -33.74 -11.19 -17.84
C ALA A 89 -35.26 -10.94 -17.61
N PRO A 90 -35.72 -10.44 -16.43
CA PRO A 90 -35.74 -8.98 -16.28
C PRO A 90 -35.61 -8.41 -14.85
N ALA A 91 -35.36 -7.09 -14.83
CA ALA A 91 -35.81 -6.08 -13.86
C ALA A 91 -35.29 -6.06 -12.41
N ALA A 92 -34.94 -4.84 -11.98
CA ALA A 92 -34.59 -4.44 -10.62
C ALA A 92 -35.84 -4.19 -9.74
N PRO A 93 -35.61 -3.88 -8.45
CA PRO A 93 -36.30 -2.74 -7.86
C PRO A 93 -35.38 -1.78 -7.06
N GLU A 94 -35.52 -0.48 -7.33
CA GLU A 94 -35.38 0.64 -6.34
C GLU A 94 -36.76 0.83 -5.62
N PRO A 95 -36.92 1.58 -4.51
CA PRO A 95 -36.20 2.79 -4.04
C PRO A 95 -35.69 2.67 -2.57
N ALA A 96 -35.36 3.68 -1.74
CA ALA A 96 -35.44 5.16 -1.77
C ALA A 96 -34.37 5.81 -0.85
N PRO A 97 -34.11 7.15 -0.91
CA PRO A 97 -33.04 7.80 -0.16
C PRO A 97 -33.47 8.63 1.07
N ALA A 98 -32.53 8.94 1.98
CA ALA A 98 -32.62 10.06 2.93
C ALA A 98 -31.25 10.49 3.52
N ALA A 99 -30.94 11.80 3.46
CA ALA A 99 -30.24 12.66 4.44
C ALA A 99 -28.87 12.23 5.06
N ASP A 100 -27.89 13.11 5.34
CA ASP A 100 -27.68 14.55 5.09
C ASP A 100 -26.19 14.89 5.28
N ALA A 101 -25.63 15.85 4.53
CA ALA A 101 -24.31 16.45 4.83
C ALA A 101 -24.14 17.81 4.11
N PRO A 102 -23.78 18.91 4.82
CA PRO A 102 -23.83 20.25 4.23
C PRO A 102 -22.51 20.72 3.59
N GLY A 103 -22.58 21.05 2.30
CA GLY A 103 -22.02 22.27 1.70
C GLY A 103 -20.49 22.44 1.57
N HIS A 104 -20.04 22.61 0.32
CA HIS A 104 -19.42 23.88 -0.10
C HIS A 104 -19.69 24.17 -1.59
N ASP A 105 -19.94 25.45 -1.90
CA ASP A 105 -20.29 25.96 -3.23
C ASP A 105 -19.10 26.67 -3.90
N LYS A 106 -19.23 26.89 -5.23
CA LYS A 106 -18.32 27.58 -6.18
C LYS A 106 -17.16 26.74 -6.73
N GLY A 107 -17.06 26.49 -8.05
CA GLY A 107 -18.00 26.79 -9.14
C GLY A 107 -17.31 26.89 -10.50
N GLY A 108 -18.03 26.53 -11.58
CA GLY A 108 -17.70 26.94 -12.95
C GLY A 108 -16.99 25.92 -13.85
N ALA A 109 -17.77 25.05 -14.51
CA ALA A 109 -17.73 24.79 -15.97
C ALA A 109 -18.71 23.65 -16.29
N GLN A 110 -19.72 23.91 -17.12
CA GLN A 110 -20.58 22.87 -17.67
C GLN A 110 -19.93 22.33 -18.95
N ASP A 111 -19.62 21.04 -18.98
CA ASP A 111 -19.39 20.27 -20.21
C ASP A 111 -19.79 18.80 -19.95
N GLY A 112 -20.43 18.16 -20.93
CA GLY A 112 -20.72 16.72 -20.88
C GLY A 112 -22.07 16.32 -20.26
N ALA A 113 -23.18 16.80 -20.80
CA ALA A 113 -24.53 16.30 -20.48
C ALA A 113 -24.80 14.89 -21.06
N ALA A 114 -24.00 13.92 -20.58
CA ALA A 114 -24.10 12.48 -20.85
C ALA A 114 -23.25 11.64 -19.85
N GLU A 115 -22.26 12.24 -19.17
CA GLU A 115 -21.18 11.50 -18.47
C GLU A 115 -20.96 11.97 -17.02
N GLY A 116 -22.03 12.07 -16.23
CA GLY A 116 -21.95 12.37 -14.80
C GLY A 116 -21.60 13.83 -14.48
N ARG A 117 -21.30 14.11 -13.21
CA ARG A 117 -20.97 15.45 -12.71
C ARG A 117 -19.47 15.55 -12.45
N LYS A 118 -18.79 16.61 -12.90
CA LYS A 118 -17.37 16.81 -12.57
C LYS A 118 -17.20 17.16 -11.08
N PRO A 119 -16.41 16.40 -10.30
CA PRO A 119 -16.15 16.74 -8.89
C PRO A 119 -15.26 17.98 -8.72
N GLY A 120 -15.31 18.58 -7.53
CA GLY A 120 -14.55 19.77 -7.17
C GLY A 120 -13.03 19.57 -7.25
N THR A 121 -12.37 20.32 -8.13
CA THR A 121 -10.92 20.29 -8.35
C THR A 121 -10.23 21.47 -7.68
N LEU A 122 -9.07 21.25 -7.06
CA LEU A 122 -8.20 22.30 -6.54
C LEU A 122 -7.15 22.70 -7.59
N SER A 123 -6.69 23.96 -7.56
CA SER A 123 -5.59 24.45 -8.41
C SER A 123 -4.19 24.02 -7.94
N GLY A 124 -4.11 23.44 -6.74
CA GLY A 124 -2.89 22.94 -6.13
C GLY A 124 -3.19 22.32 -4.76
N PRO A 125 -2.23 21.59 -4.18
CA PRO A 125 -2.39 20.97 -2.87
C PRO A 125 -2.60 22.01 -1.76
N ARG A 126 -3.67 21.81 -0.96
CA ARG A 126 -3.93 22.58 0.27
C ARG A 126 -2.68 22.56 1.17
N GLY A 127 -2.15 23.73 1.54
CA GLY A 127 -0.94 23.82 2.36
C GLY A 127 0.37 23.43 1.66
N GLY A 128 0.37 23.25 0.33
CA GLY A 128 1.57 22.90 -0.44
C GLY A 128 2.04 21.45 -0.32
N LYS A 129 1.24 20.58 0.30
CA LYS A 129 1.47 19.13 0.42
C LYS A 129 0.25 18.38 -0.08
N ALA A 130 0.45 17.41 -0.98
CA ALA A 130 -0.58 16.46 -1.38
C ALA A 130 -0.50 15.23 -0.47
N ASP A 131 -1.62 14.54 -0.31
CA ASP A 131 -1.66 13.19 0.26
C ASP A 131 -1.08 12.17 -0.73
N ASN A 132 -0.59 11.05 -0.18
CA ASN A 132 -0.02 9.94 -0.96
C ASN A 132 -1.14 9.04 -1.49
N LEU A 133 -1.78 9.46 -2.59
CA LEU A 133 -2.96 8.80 -3.15
C LEU A 133 -2.72 7.32 -3.50
N LYS A 134 -1.46 6.90 -3.67
CA LYS A 134 -1.05 5.48 -3.82
C LYS A 134 -1.46 4.56 -2.67
N GLU A 135 -1.80 5.08 -1.50
CA GLU A 135 -2.33 4.29 -0.37
C GLU A 135 -3.72 3.71 -0.64
N ILE A 136 -4.44 4.24 -1.64
CA ILE A 136 -5.68 3.68 -2.16
C ILE A 136 -5.34 2.55 -3.15
N LYS A 137 -5.96 1.38 -2.95
CA LYS A 137 -5.75 0.21 -3.81
C LYS A 137 -6.16 0.53 -5.24
N GLY A 138 -5.22 0.33 -6.17
CA GLY A 138 -5.45 0.54 -7.60
C GLY A 138 -4.98 1.91 -8.12
N ILE A 139 -4.63 2.84 -7.24
CA ILE A 139 -3.89 4.06 -7.59
C ILE A 139 -2.40 3.73 -7.61
N GLY A 140 -1.82 3.58 -8.80
CA GLY A 140 -0.36 3.51 -8.97
C GLY A 140 0.25 4.90 -9.21
N PRO A 141 1.59 5.04 -9.20
CA PRO A 141 2.27 6.33 -9.38
C PRO A 141 1.82 7.12 -10.61
N LYS A 142 1.54 6.44 -11.74
CA LYS A 142 1.03 7.09 -12.96
C LYS A 142 -0.41 7.63 -12.81
N LEU A 143 -1.24 6.98 -11.99
CA LEU A 143 -2.61 7.39 -11.71
C LEU A 143 -2.64 8.56 -10.72
N GLU A 144 -1.81 8.52 -9.69
CA GLU A 144 -1.58 9.63 -8.77
C GLU A 144 -1.15 10.90 -9.54
N THR A 145 -0.15 10.81 -10.43
CA THR A 145 0.25 11.94 -11.28
C THR A 145 -0.90 12.48 -12.14
N MET A 146 -1.78 11.61 -12.65
CA MET A 146 -2.94 12.02 -13.43
C MET A 146 -4.02 12.71 -12.56
N LEU A 147 -4.30 12.19 -11.36
CA LEU A 147 -5.24 12.77 -10.39
C LEU A 147 -4.75 14.14 -9.90
N ASN A 148 -3.48 14.23 -9.53
CA ASN A 148 -2.80 15.48 -9.16
C ASN A 148 -2.81 16.49 -10.33
N GLY A 149 -2.69 16.02 -11.58
CA GLY A 149 -2.82 16.86 -12.77
C GLY A 149 -4.25 17.35 -13.05
N MET A 150 -5.26 16.64 -12.57
CA MET A 150 -6.68 17.04 -12.65
C MET A 150 -7.14 17.91 -11.47
N GLY A 151 -6.32 18.06 -10.43
CA GLY A 151 -6.66 18.86 -9.23
C GLY A 151 -7.21 18.07 -8.04
N PHE A 152 -6.99 16.76 -8.00
CA PHE A 152 -7.26 15.91 -6.84
C PHE A 152 -5.94 15.57 -6.15
N TYR A 153 -5.75 16.10 -4.95
CA TYR A 153 -4.50 15.99 -4.18
C TYR A 153 -4.67 15.29 -2.84
N HIS A 154 -5.91 15.14 -2.36
CA HIS A 154 -6.21 14.74 -0.98
C HIS A 154 -7.24 13.62 -0.90
N PHE A 155 -7.14 12.84 0.18
CA PHE A 155 -8.11 11.78 0.46
C PHE A 155 -9.52 12.34 0.72
N ASP A 156 -9.66 13.55 1.30
CA ASP A 156 -10.97 14.17 1.56
C ASP A 156 -11.76 14.43 0.26
N GLN A 157 -11.07 14.80 -0.82
CA GLN A 157 -11.70 15.04 -2.12
C GLN A 157 -12.28 13.75 -2.70
N ILE A 158 -11.55 12.64 -2.61
CA ILE A 158 -11.95 11.33 -3.15
C ILE A 158 -13.04 10.69 -2.27
N ALA A 159 -12.95 10.85 -0.95
CA ALA A 159 -13.95 10.39 0.01
C ALA A 159 -15.30 11.12 -0.16
N GLY A 160 -15.28 12.36 -0.64
CA GLY A 160 -16.47 13.17 -0.91
C GLY A 160 -17.16 12.90 -2.25
N TRP A 161 -16.62 12.04 -3.13
CA TRP A 161 -17.21 11.80 -4.44
C TRP A 161 -18.55 11.06 -4.38
N THR A 162 -19.56 11.65 -5.00
CA THR A 162 -20.84 11.00 -5.31
C THR A 162 -20.70 9.96 -6.42
N ALA A 163 -21.70 9.09 -6.59
CA ALA A 163 -21.70 8.09 -7.68
C ALA A 163 -21.61 8.72 -9.08
N GLU A 164 -22.20 9.90 -9.28
CA GLU A 164 -22.13 10.67 -10.53
C GLU A 164 -20.72 11.19 -10.81
N GLU A 165 -20.01 11.60 -9.76
CA GLU A 165 -18.63 12.09 -9.81
C GLU A 165 -17.62 10.96 -9.99
N VAL A 166 -17.85 9.82 -9.33
CA VAL A 166 -17.11 8.57 -9.58
C VAL A 166 -17.24 8.16 -11.05
N ALA A 167 -18.45 8.20 -11.62
CA ALA A 167 -18.66 7.88 -13.03
C ALA A 167 -17.95 8.86 -13.98
N TRP A 168 -17.98 10.17 -13.68
CA TRP A 168 -17.25 11.19 -14.45
C TRP A 168 -15.73 10.94 -14.41
N VAL A 169 -15.16 10.67 -13.21
CA VAL A 169 -13.73 10.37 -13.07
C VAL A 169 -13.38 9.05 -13.77
N ASP A 170 -14.19 8.00 -13.62
CA ASP A 170 -13.99 6.71 -14.30
C ASP A 170 -14.04 6.84 -15.83
N ALA A 171 -14.81 7.79 -16.39
CA ALA A 171 -14.79 8.10 -17.82
C ALA A 171 -13.53 8.88 -18.23
N ASN A 172 -13.14 9.90 -17.44
CA ASN A 172 -12.05 10.83 -17.75
C ASN A 172 -10.64 10.24 -17.50
N LEU A 173 -10.51 9.13 -16.77
CA LEU A 173 -9.26 8.42 -16.53
C LEU A 173 -8.75 7.66 -17.78
N THR A 174 -7.98 8.36 -18.61
CA THR A 174 -7.38 7.81 -19.85
C THR A 174 -6.57 6.53 -19.59
N GLY A 175 -7.05 5.40 -20.12
CA GLY A 175 -6.41 4.08 -20.00
C GLY A 175 -6.67 3.32 -18.69
N PHE A 176 -7.41 3.91 -17.76
CA PHE A 176 -7.63 3.36 -16.41
C PHE A 176 -9.11 3.35 -15.98
N ARG A 177 -10.02 3.48 -16.96
CA ARG A 177 -11.48 3.57 -16.77
C ARG A 177 -12.07 2.42 -15.94
N GLY A 178 -13.06 2.73 -15.10
CA GLY A 178 -13.81 1.78 -14.27
C GLY A 178 -13.06 1.30 -13.01
N ARG A 179 -11.93 1.92 -12.65
CA ARG A 179 -11.14 1.54 -11.47
C ARG A 179 -11.61 2.22 -10.19
N VAL A 180 -12.13 3.44 -10.26
CA VAL A 180 -12.61 4.19 -9.09
C VAL A 180 -13.74 3.38 -8.43
N SER A 181 -14.69 2.93 -9.25
CA SER A 181 -15.81 2.08 -8.82
C SER A 181 -15.36 0.67 -8.40
N ARG A 182 -14.57 -0.03 -9.24
CA ARG A 182 -14.22 -1.44 -9.02
C ARG A 182 -13.29 -1.66 -7.82
N ASP A 183 -12.31 -0.79 -7.65
CA ASP A 183 -11.31 -0.92 -6.58
C ASP A 183 -11.76 -0.21 -5.29
N GLY A 184 -12.91 0.48 -5.31
CA GLY A 184 -13.61 0.99 -4.12
C GLY A 184 -13.01 2.26 -3.52
N TRP A 185 -12.49 3.17 -4.36
CA TRP A 185 -11.62 4.27 -3.92
C TRP A 185 -12.25 5.18 -2.88
N VAL A 186 -13.53 5.55 -3.04
CA VAL A 186 -14.25 6.45 -2.12
C VAL A 186 -14.26 5.91 -0.68
N ALA A 187 -14.54 4.62 -0.52
CA ALA A 187 -14.57 3.99 0.80
C ALA A 187 -13.18 3.88 1.45
N GLN A 188 -12.13 3.65 0.65
CA GLN A 188 -10.75 3.61 1.15
C GLN A 188 -10.23 4.99 1.50
N ALA A 189 -10.49 5.99 0.64
CA ALA A 189 -10.17 7.38 0.88
C ALA A 189 -10.84 7.90 2.15
N GLY A 190 -12.09 7.51 2.43
CA GLY A 190 -12.79 7.87 3.67
C GLY A 190 -12.08 7.37 4.93
N VAL A 191 -11.48 6.18 4.91
CA VAL A 191 -10.67 5.66 6.03
C VAL A 191 -9.39 6.46 6.20
N LEU A 192 -8.67 6.75 5.11
CA LEU A 192 -7.40 7.49 5.12
C LEU A 192 -7.60 8.97 5.52
N ALA A 193 -8.64 9.62 5.00
CA ALA A 193 -9.03 11.00 5.33
C ALA A 193 -9.42 11.15 6.82
N ALA A 194 -9.94 10.09 7.44
CA ALA A 194 -10.21 10.05 8.88
C ALA A 194 -8.95 9.78 9.74
N GLY A 195 -7.77 9.65 9.13
CA GLY A 195 -6.52 9.28 9.81
C GLY A 195 -6.44 7.80 10.19
N GLY A 196 -7.31 6.96 9.62
CA GLY A 196 -7.22 5.51 9.71
C GLY A 196 -6.26 4.93 8.68
N GLU A 197 -5.93 3.65 8.84
CA GLU A 197 -5.05 2.93 7.92
C GLU A 197 -5.77 1.71 7.34
N THR A 198 -5.50 1.38 6.07
CA THR A 198 -5.96 0.12 5.48
C THR A 198 -4.83 -0.91 5.49
N GLU A 199 -5.15 -2.21 5.40
CA GLU A 199 -4.12 -3.24 5.21
C GLU A 199 -3.34 -3.06 3.89
N PHE A 200 -3.83 -2.24 2.94
CA PHE A 200 -3.10 -1.86 1.73
C PHE A 200 -2.13 -0.70 1.99
N SER A 201 -2.60 0.40 2.61
CA SER A 201 -1.76 1.58 2.88
C SER A 201 -0.53 1.21 3.71
N LYS A 202 -0.72 0.43 4.79
CA LYS A 202 0.38 -0.12 5.61
C LYS A 202 1.51 -0.78 4.80
N ARG A 203 1.18 -1.46 3.69
CA ARG A 203 2.19 -2.10 2.83
C ARG A 203 2.82 -1.13 1.82
N VAL A 204 2.12 -0.07 1.45
CA VAL A 204 2.71 1.04 0.67
C VAL A 204 3.71 1.80 1.55
N ASP A 205 3.40 1.99 2.83
CA ASP A 205 4.27 2.64 3.83
C ASP A 205 5.49 1.77 4.19
N ASP A 206 5.29 0.46 4.38
CA ASP A 206 6.38 -0.52 4.57
C ASP A 206 7.27 -0.69 3.31
N GLY A 207 6.87 -0.15 2.15
CA GLY A 207 7.61 -0.25 0.87
C GLY A 207 7.45 -1.61 0.16
N ASP A 208 6.48 -2.42 0.58
CA ASP A 208 6.15 -3.74 0.00
C ASP A 208 5.33 -3.63 -1.31
N VAL A 209 4.95 -2.41 -1.72
CA VAL A 209 4.11 -2.16 -2.90
C VAL A 209 4.63 -0.96 -3.72
N TYR A 210 4.95 -1.25 -5.00
CA TYR A 210 5.54 -0.39 -6.05
C TYR A 210 7.07 -0.30 -6.08
#